data_AF-A0A349B6F5-F1
#
_entry.id   AF-A0A349B6F5-F1
#
_cell.length_a   1.000
_cell.length_b   1.000
_cell.length_c   1.000
_cell.angle_alpha   90.00
_cell.angle_beta   90.00
_cell.angle_gamma   90.00
#
_symmetry.space_group_name_H-M   'P 1'
#
loop_
_entity.id
_entity.type
_entity.pdbx_description
1 polymer ?
#
loop_
_entity_poly.entity_id
_entity_poly.type
_entity_poly.pdbx_seq_one_letter_code
_entity_poly.pdbx_strand_id
1 'polypeptide(L)' 'MATRVIDIGDGEHVTIDEVGSGGRGLLLVHGFTGGRVDFADHMEALAEAGGWVVAPDLRGHGDSW' A
#
# COMPACT_ATOMS: atom_id res chain seq x y z
N MET A 1 -5.38 7.92 6.14
CA MET A 1 -4.79 6.65 5.64
C MET A 1 -5.16 5.49 6.56
N ALA A 2 -5.46 4.31 6.02
CA ALA A 2 -5.77 3.11 6.80
C ALA A 2 -4.78 1.97 6.46
N THR A 3 -4.23 1.32 7.48
CA THR A 3 -3.40 0.12 7.32
C THR A 3 -4.26 -1.13 7.40
N ARG A 4 -4.04 -2.10 6.51
CA ARG A 4 -4.79 -3.35 6.43
C ARG A 4 -3.86 -4.52 6.15
N VAL A 5 -4.18 -5.69 6.71
CA VAL A 5 -3.52 -6.96 6.38
C VAL A 5 -4.43 -7.75 5.45
N ILE A 6 -3.89 -8.21 4.33
CA ILE A 6 -4.61 -8.99 3.31
C ILE A 6 -4.02 -10.40 3.31
N ASP A 7 -4.83 -11.39 3.67
CA ASP A 7 -4.50 -12.81 3.48
C ASP A 7 -4.48 -13.12 1.97
N ILE A 8 -3.38 -13.69 1.49
CA ILE A 8 -3.19 -14.05 0.08
C ILE A 8 -3.11 -15.56 -0.15
N GLY A 9 -3.35 -16.36 0.90
CA GLY A 9 -3.28 -17.82 0.88
C GLY A 9 -1.94 -18.38 1.36
N ASP A 10 -1.90 -19.71 1.55
CA ASP A 10 -0.68 -20.46 1.92
C ASP A 10 0.03 -20.00 3.22
N GLY A 11 -0.72 -19.33 4.11
CA GLY A 11 -0.19 -18.75 5.35
C GLY A 11 0.56 -17.43 5.14
N GLU A 12 0.52 -16.88 3.93
CA GLU A 12 1.13 -15.60 3.57
C GLU A 12 0.13 -14.43 3.67
N HIS A 13 0.65 -13.24 3.97
CA HIS A 13 -0.12 -12.00 4.03
C HIS A 13 0.67 -10.81 3.50
N VAL A 14 -0.09 -9.82 3.03
CA VAL A 14 0.44 -8.53 2.58
C VAL A 14 -0.15 -7.43 3.45
N THR A 15 0.72 -6.63 4.08
CA THR A 15 0.30 -5.41 4.75
C THR A 15 0.30 -4.25 3.77
N ILE A 16 -0.82 -3.51 3.72
CA ILE A 16 -1.02 -2.36 2.84
C ILE A 16 -1.40 -1.12 3.65
N ASP A 17 -1.00 0.04 3.14
CA ASP A 17 -1.65 1.31 3.43
C ASP A 17 -2.58 1.68 2.27
N GLU A 18 -3.77 2.20 2.61
CA GLU A 18 -4.83 2.51 1.66
C GLU A 18 -5.43 3.91 1.94
N VAL A 19 -5.66 4.69 0.89
CA VAL A 19 -6.31 6.00 0.94
C VAL A 19 -7.30 6.16 -0.22
N GLY A 20 -8.48 6.70 0.10
CA GLY A 20 -9.55 6.94 -0.87
C GLY A 20 -10.33 5.67 -1.24
N SER A 21 -11.34 5.84 -2.09
CA SER A 21 -12.15 4.75 -2.65
C SER A 21 -12.87 5.23 -3.91
N GLY A 22 -13.17 4.32 -4.84
CA GLY A 22 -13.96 4.62 -6.05
C GLY A 22 -13.28 5.48 -7.12
N GLY A 23 -12.08 6.02 -6.87
CA GLY A 23 -11.24 6.71 -7.85
C GLY A 23 -10.46 5.76 -8.77
N ARG A 24 -9.58 6.30 -9.63
CA ARG A 24 -8.67 5.48 -10.45
C ARG A 24 -7.70 4.75 -9.52
N GLY A 25 -7.65 3.42 -9.60
CA GLY A 25 -6.70 2.63 -8.81
C GLY A 25 -5.25 2.97 -9.13
N LEU A 26 -4.47 3.24 -8.08
CA LEU A 26 -3.03 3.52 -8.11
C LEU A 26 -2.34 2.60 -7.10
N LEU A 27 -1.39 1.79 -7.58
CA LEU A 27 -0.56 0.92 -6.75
C LEU A 27 0.86 1.50 -6.68
N LEU A 28 1.32 1.87 -5.50
CA LEU A 28 2.65 2.43 -5.26
C LEU A 28 3.59 1.31 -4.83
N VAL A 29 4.55 0.94 -5.68
CA VAL A 29 5.45 -0.20 -5.46
C VAL A 29 6.84 0.33 -5.12
N HIS A 30 7.35 -0.04 -3.95
CA HIS A 30 8.69 0.37 -3.51
C HIS A 30 9.80 -0.44 -4.18
N GLY A 31 11.04 0.08 -4.11
CA GLY A 31 12.23 -0.60 -4.59
C GLY A 31 12.88 -1.52 -3.54
N PHE A 32 14.08 -2.02 -3.84
CA PHE A 32 14.87 -2.80 -2.88
C PHE A 32 15.16 -1.97 -1.61
N THR A 33 15.05 -2.60 -0.44
CA THR A 33 15.13 -1.98 0.91
C THR A 33 14.06 -0.96 1.26
N GLY A 34 13.08 -0.73 0.39
CA GLY A 34 11.95 0.16 0.68
C GLY A 34 10.81 -0.53 1.43
N GLY A 35 9.74 0.22 1.66
CA GLY A 35 8.49 -0.26 2.24
C GLY A 35 7.31 0.64 1.89
N ARG A 36 6.09 0.24 2.27
CA ARG A 36 4.87 1.05 2.05
C ARG A 36 5.00 2.47 2.60
N VAL A 37 5.71 2.61 3.72
CA VAL A 37 5.87 3.86 4.48
C VAL A 37 6.63 4.94 3.70
N ASP A 38 7.42 4.55 2.70
CA ASP A 38 8.15 5.50 1.83
C ASP A 38 7.20 6.43 1.06
N PHE A 39 5.94 6.02 0.91
CA PHE A 39 4.92 6.78 0.17
C PHE A 39 3.98 7.59 1.07
N ALA A 40 4.04 7.46 2.40
CA ALA A 40 3.03 7.98 3.32
C ALA A 40 2.69 9.47 3.08
N ASP A 41 3.71 10.31 2.90
CA ASP A 41 3.56 11.75 2.70
C ASP A 41 2.87 12.14 1.37
N HIS A 42 2.75 11.21 0.42
CA HIS A 42 2.26 11.47 -0.93
C HIS A 42 0.86 10.89 -1.18
N MET A 43 0.42 9.93 -0.36
CA MET A 43 -0.80 9.16 -0.62
C MET A 43 -2.07 10.01 -0.55
N GLU A 44 -2.16 10.95 0.39
CA GLU A 44 -3.33 11.83 0.53
C GLU A 44 -3.48 12.76 -0.69
N ALA A 45 -2.40 13.39 -1.13
CA ALA A 45 -2.43 14.25 -2.31
C ALA A 45 -2.81 13.49 -3.60
N LEU A 46 -2.37 12.24 -3.75
CA LEU A 46 -2.75 11.38 -4.88
C LEU A 46 -4.23 10.98 -4.83
N ALA A 47 -4.77 10.75 -3.62
CA ALA A 47 -6.18 10.45 -3.45
C ALA A 47 -7.06 11.68 -3.73
N GLU A 48 -6.67 12.86 -3.25
CA GLU A 48 -7.33 14.14 -3.54
C GLU A 48 -7.35 14.47 -5.04
N ALA A 49 -6.33 14.03 -5.79
CA ALA A 49 -6.27 14.12 -7.25
C ALA A 49 -7.21 13.12 -7.98
N GLY A 50 -8.04 12.38 -7.25
CA GLY A 50 -9.01 11.42 -7.79
C GLY A 50 -8.50 9.97 -7.84
N GLY A 51 -7.42 9.66 -7.12
CA GLY A 51 -6.88 8.32 -6.97
C GLY A 51 -7.59 7.49 -5.89
N TRP A 52 -7.60 6.17 -6.09
CA TRP A 52 -7.71 5.19 -5.00
C TRP A 52 -6.33 4.57 -4.83
N VAL A 53 -5.64 4.92 -3.75
CA VAL A 53 -4.20 4.72 -3.60
C VAL A 53 -3.91 3.60 -2.62
N VAL A 54 -3.09 2.65 -3.05
CA VAL A 54 -2.66 1.50 -2.24
C VAL A 54 -1.13 1.37 -2.29
N ALA A 55 -0.49 1.20 -1.13
CA ALA A 55 0.94 0.94 -1.00
C ALA A 55 1.15 -0.34 -0.17
N PRO A 56 1.63 -1.45 -0.76
CA PRO A 56 1.96 -2.66 -0.03
C PRO A 56 3.41 -2.64 0.48
N ASP A 57 3.68 -3.37 1.56
CA ASP A 57 5.01 -3.94 1.76
C ASP A 57 5.14 -5.18 0.86
N LEU A 58 6.17 -5.21 0.01
CA LEU A 58 6.48 -6.39 -0.80
C LEU A 58 6.94 -7.56 0.09
N ARG A 59 6.83 -8.80 -0.41
CA ARG A 59 7.21 -10.01 0.33
C ARG A 59 8.59 -9.87 0.99
N GLY A 60 8.66 -10.18 2.28
CA GLY A 60 9.89 -10.11 3.07
C GLY A 60 10.35 -8.70 3.43
N HIS A 61 9.51 -7.67 3.20
CA HIS A 61 9.73 -6.29 3.63
C HIS A 61 8.63 -5.89 4.61
N GLY A 62 8.95 -4.91 5.47
CA GLY A 62 8.02 -4.33 6.44
C GLY A 62 7.27 -5.39 7.22
N ASP A 63 5.95 -5.33 7.13
CA ASP A 63 5.02 -6.18 7.88
C ASP A 63 4.36 -7.25 6.97
N SER A 64 5.00 -7.65 5.86
CA SER A 64 4.50 -8.71 4.95
C SER A 64 5.35 -9.98 5.02
N TRP A 65 4.70 -11.13 5.17
CA TRP A 65 5.33 -12.46 5.28
C TRP A 65 4.53 -13.55 4.58
#